data_AF-A0A3M0YYL1-F1
#
_entry.id   AF-A0A3M0YYL1-F1
#
_cell.length_a   1.000
_cell.length_b   1.000
_cell.length_c   1.000
_cell.angle_alpha   90.00
_cell.angle_beta   90.00
_cell.angle_gamma   90.00
#
_symmetry.space_group_name_H-M   'P 1'
#
loop_
_entity.id
_entity.type
_entity.pdbx_description
1 polymer ?
#
loop_
_entity_poly.entity_id
_entity_poly.type
_entity_poly.pdbx_seq_one_letter_code
_entity_poly.pdbx_strand_id
1 'polypeptide(L)'
;MMNDISSLFPAPRQWYASWIWLGESQPNIEKLFRSRFEVPKETVARLYVTADTRYRVYLDGERLGDGPPASFPHLTYYDCYSVTLTSGWHVLAASVHFIGQNSGSRGGFLAELIDEDGNVLTATNESWLACEGRAWEIASYNFSMNHFSPYQEIFDARRMPVAWNTLDGSEEGWRQAEVITGRNGNAVPQTGPWSCLVPRDIPFLREQHLVAEKIYATGEITDLAARKRPNDLSIPLSAALAPLKYATIQHAEGFCGDDGDILMQCSTQHFDHVFDGVYCPAVILDFGRIVTGRIALDVTGPAGAQLSFGYAERLIDGHFNIAIEGSFADSYILKDGGQTWQTRAWRAFRYLRIQLRECFEPLRIHRLEVIEEQYPFVEKGRFQSSDEELQKIWEISRATLQLCAKEGLYDTPWRETAQWLGDVAAVTVPGIHTCYADLQITGKFFRQSGLTSQPTGLLSNLSNVLRTERFLGSIPDYSLWWLMGLMEHYRFSGDARWLHEFYPEAVRIIRTHRNWMTEEGLLCNVPFWMFIDWAPVDRRGFSAAYNAIFAGALKTFCEWAEHVNDSYWLNIAQSMLHRLQEAFVPMFFNEEKGVLVDAVTGQGPSATVSEHTQAAALLWDLV
;
A
#
# COMPACT_ATOMS: atom_id res chain seq x y z
N MET A 1 22.70 -33.52 12.13
CA MET A 1 21.56 -33.14 11.28
C MET A 1 22.15 -32.40 10.09
N MET A 2 21.85 -32.79 8.85
CA MET A 2 22.16 -31.93 7.71
C MET A 2 21.38 -30.63 7.94
N ASN A 3 22.07 -29.50 8.02
CA ASN A 3 21.43 -28.19 8.09
C ASN A 3 20.52 -28.10 6.88
N ASP A 4 19.21 -28.00 7.09
CA ASP A 4 18.28 -27.72 6.00
C ASP A 4 18.67 -26.35 5.44
N ILE A 5 19.23 -26.36 4.22
CA ILE A 5 19.64 -25.15 3.48
C ILE A 5 18.40 -24.49 2.85
N SER A 6 17.18 -24.84 3.27
CA SER A 6 15.96 -24.25 2.75
C SER A 6 15.87 -22.78 3.20
N SER A 7 16.04 -21.89 2.23
CA SER A 7 15.94 -20.44 2.39
C SER A 7 14.46 -20.02 2.51
N LEU A 8 14.19 -18.94 3.24
CA LEU A 8 12.87 -18.32 3.27
C LEU A 8 12.51 -17.63 1.95
N PHE A 9 13.52 -17.36 1.13
CA PHE A 9 13.34 -16.92 -0.25
C PHE A 9 13.35 -18.15 -1.18
N PRO A 10 12.36 -18.26 -2.08
CA PRO A 10 12.31 -19.35 -3.05
C PRO A 10 13.50 -19.29 -4.01
N ALA A 11 13.83 -20.43 -4.61
CA ALA A 11 14.90 -20.51 -5.60
C ALA A 11 14.59 -19.59 -6.80
N PRO A 12 15.61 -18.92 -7.37
CA PRO A 12 15.41 -18.04 -8.51
C PRO A 12 14.92 -18.84 -9.72
N ARG A 13 13.96 -18.26 -10.45
CA ARG A 13 13.45 -18.77 -11.71
C ARG A 13 14.39 -18.38 -12.85
N GLN A 14 14.64 -19.29 -13.80
CA GLN A 14 15.28 -18.93 -15.06
C GLN A 14 14.27 -18.20 -15.95
N TRP A 15 14.63 -17.01 -16.43
CA TRP A 15 13.81 -16.18 -17.32
C TRP A 15 14.36 -16.18 -18.74
N TYR A 16 13.47 -16.21 -19.72
CA TYR A 16 13.73 -15.95 -21.14
C TYR A 16 13.30 -14.52 -21.55
N ALA A 17 12.42 -13.90 -20.76
CA ALA A 17 11.94 -12.53 -20.91
C ALA A 17 12.91 -11.50 -20.32
N SER A 18 13.07 -10.38 -21.02
CA SER A 18 13.82 -9.20 -20.62
C SER A 18 12.93 -8.14 -20.00
N TRP A 19 13.48 -7.36 -19.07
CA TRP A 19 12.85 -6.11 -18.63
C TRP A 19 12.79 -5.14 -19.81
N ILE A 20 11.62 -4.57 -20.08
CA ILE A 20 11.41 -3.60 -21.16
C ILE A 20 10.81 -2.30 -20.61
N TRP A 21 11.09 -1.20 -21.31
CA TRP A 21 10.48 0.10 -21.05
C TRP A 21 10.32 0.92 -22.33
N LEU A 22 9.96 2.20 -22.19
CA LEU A 22 9.83 3.15 -23.27
C LEU A 22 10.32 4.55 -22.85
N GLY A 23 11.47 4.99 -23.36
CA GLY A 23 12.02 6.31 -23.07
C GLY A 23 12.39 6.50 -21.60
N GLU A 24 12.34 7.75 -21.13
CA GLU A 24 12.71 8.08 -19.75
C GLU A 24 11.65 7.64 -18.73
N SER A 25 12.10 7.32 -17.52
CA SER A 25 11.24 7.12 -16.35
C SER A 25 11.14 8.42 -15.56
N GLN A 26 9.93 8.88 -15.29
CA GLN A 26 9.64 9.96 -14.35
C GLN A 26 8.46 9.56 -13.47
N PRO A 27 8.31 10.11 -12.26
CA PRO A 27 7.18 9.78 -11.40
C PRO A 27 5.82 10.02 -12.07
N ASN A 28 4.84 9.20 -11.72
CA ASN A 28 3.46 9.26 -12.23
C ASN A 28 3.33 9.11 -13.75
N ILE A 29 4.06 8.17 -14.36
CA ILE A 29 3.95 7.91 -15.79
C ILE A 29 3.32 6.55 -16.08
N GLU A 30 2.38 6.52 -17.02
CA GLU A 30 1.80 5.28 -17.54
C GLU A 30 2.42 4.95 -18.91
N LYS A 31 2.74 3.68 -19.13
CA LYS A 31 3.11 3.14 -20.45
C LYS A 31 2.22 1.96 -20.79
N LEU A 32 1.91 1.80 -22.07
CA LEU A 32 1.18 0.64 -22.58
C LEU A 32 2.16 -0.27 -23.32
N PHE A 33 2.03 -1.58 -23.12
CA PHE A 33 2.82 -2.63 -23.76
C PHE A 33 1.90 -3.65 -24.40
N ARG A 34 2.28 -4.19 -25.55
CA ARG A 34 1.55 -5.31 -26.18
C ARG A 34 2.45 -6.21 -27.01
N SER A 35 2.05 -7.47 -27.12
CA SER A 35 2.59 -8.45 -28.06
C SER A 35 1.46 -9.25 -28.68
N ARG A 36 1.57 -9.50 -29.98
CA ARG A 36 0.80 -10.52 -30.69
C ARG A 36 1.59 -11.82 -30.66
N PHE A 37 0.91 -12.96 -30.51
CA PHE A 37 1.53 -14.28 -30.55
C PHE A 37 0.53 -15.30 -31.08
N GLU A 38 1.04 -16.40 -31.65
CA GLU A 38 0.23 -17.47 -32.21
C GLU A 38 0.32 -18.72 -31.32
N VAL A 39 -0.83 -19.36 -31.11
CA VAL A 39 -0.99 -20.57 -30.32
C VAL A 39 -1.32 -21.72 -31.28
N PRO A 40 -0.43 -22.71 -31.47
CA PRO A 40 -0.63 -23.76 -32.49
C PRO A 40 -1.78 -24.73 -32.20
N LYS A 41 -2.02 -25.01 -30.92
CA LYS A 41 -3.06 -25.91 -30.42
C LYS A 41 -3.61 -25.35 -29.12
N GLU A 42 -4.86 -25.68 -28.79
CA GLU A 42 -5.42 -25.33 -27.49
C GLU A 42 -4.51 -25.84 -26.35
N THR A 43 -4.22 -24.98 -25.38
CA THR A 43 -3.31 -25.27 -24.28
C THR A 43 -3.68 -24.48 -23.04
N VAL A 44 -3.32 -25.02 -21.87
CA VAL A 44 -3.20 -24.20 -20.66
C VAL A 44 -1.83 -23.52 -20.69
N ALA A 45 -1.79 -22.25 -20.30
CA ALA A 45 -0.56 -21.48 -20.20
C ALA A 45 -0.47 -20.75 -18.86
N ARG A 46 0.76 -20.49 -18.43
CA ARG A 46 1.08 -19.73 -17.22
C ARG A 46 1.76 -18.42 -17.60
N LEU A 47 1.13 -17.31 -17.22
CA LEU A 47 1.66 -15.96 -17.35
C LEU A 47 2.39 -15.58 -16.07
N TYR A 48 3.70 -15.42 -16.15
CA TYR A 48 4.53 -14.81 -15.11
C TYR A 48 4.69 -13.33 -15.43
N VAL A 49 4.35 -12.45 -14.49
CA VAL A 49 4.33 -11.01 -14.79
C VAL A 49 4.67 -10.16 -13.56
N THR A 50 5.43 -9.10 -13.79
CA THR A 50 5.74 -8.06 -12.81
C THR A 50 6.02 -6.73 -13.50
N ALA A 51 6.06 -5.66 -12.70
CA ALA A 51 6.43 -4.33 -13.14
C ALA A 51 7.00 -3.50 -12.00
N ASP A 52 7.72 -2.45 -12.36
CA ASP A 52 7.98 -1.33 -11.45
C ASP A 52 7.20 -0.10 -11.98
N THR A 53 6.15 0.37 -11.31
CA THR A 53 5.73 0.01 -9.94
C THR A 53 4.47 -0.87 -9.91
N ARG A 54 3.53 -0.69 -10.84
CA ARG A 54 2.29 -1.48 -10.93
C ARG A 54 1.91 -1.79 -12.37
N TYR A 55 1.37 -2.97 -12.65
CA TYR A 55 0.77 -3.34 -13.93
C TYR A 55 -0.73 -3.61 -13.81
N ARG A 56 -1.45 -3.52 -14.94
CA ARG A 56 -2.73 -4.18 -15.18
C ARG A 56 -2.59 -4.93 -16.50
N VAL A 57 -2.83 -6.24 -16.48
CA VAL A 57 -2.56 -7.11 -17.63
C VAL A 57 -3.86 -7.66 -18.22
N TYR A 58 -3.86 -7.78 -19.54
CA TYR A 58 -5.01 -8.12 -20.36
C TYR A 58 -4.63 -9.22 -21.36
N LEU A 59 -5.56 -10.13 -21.62
CA LEU A 59 -5.49 -11.12 -22.69
C LEU A 59 -6.73 -10.97 -23.57
N ASP A 60 -6.51 -10.64 -24.84
CA ASP A 60 -7.58 -10.43 -25.84
C ASP A 60 -8.67 -9.44 -25.41
N GLY A 61 -8.28 -8.39 -24.68
CA GLY A 61 -9.19 -7.37 -24.16
C GLY A 61 -9.70 -7.63 -22.74
N GLU A 62 -9.68 -8.87 -22.28
CA GLU A 62 -10.15 -9.27 -20.96
C GLU A 62 -9.07 -9.00 -19.89
N ARG A 63 -9.45 -8.38 -18.77
CA ARG A 63 -8.53 -8.13 -17.65
C ARG A 63 -8.22 -9.44 -16.94
N LEU A 64 -6.94 -9.80 -16.84
CA LEU A 64 -6.49 -10.95 -16.04
C LEU A 64 -6.22 -10.56 -14.57
N GLY A 65 -5.66 -9.37 -14.33
CA GLY A 65 -5.38 -8.91 -12.97
C GLY A 65 -4.51 -7.66 -12.87
N ASP A 66 -4.24 -7.26 -11.63
CA ASP A 66 -3.39 -6.14 -11.26
C ASP A 66 -2.33 -6.60 -10.25
N GLY A 67 -1.14 -6.01 -10.36
CA GLY A 67 -0.01 -6.31 -9.49
C GLY A 67 1.19 -5.40 -9.79
N PRO A 68 2.43 -5.82 -9.48
CA PRO A 68 2.72 -6.85 -8.48
C PRO A 68 2.30 -6.38 -7.08
N PRO A 69 2.24 -7.26 -6.07
CA PRO A 69 2.02 -6.81 -4.71
C PRO A 69 3.12 -5.82 -4.28
N ALA A 70 2.74 -4.84 -3.45
CA ALA A 70 3.64 -3.83 -2.91
C ALA A 70 4.96 -4.44 -2.41
N SER A 71 6.07 -3.91 -2.92
CA SER A 71 7.40 -4.48 -2.72
C SER A 71 8.49 -3.48 -3.09
N PHE A 72 9.75 -3.89 -2.98
CA PHE A 72 10.89 -3.03 -3.27
C PHE A 72 11.52 -3.34 -4.61
N PRO A 73 12.18 -2.37 -5.24
CA PRO A 73 12.93 -2.64 -6.46
C PRO A 73 13.89 -3.82 -6.28
N HIS A 74 14.63 -3.92 -5.16
CA HIS A 74 15.58 -5.02 -4.92
C HIS A 74 14.97 -6.35 -4.43
N LEU A 75 13.69 -6.34 -4.03
CA LEU A 75 12.86 -7.52 -3.73
C LEU A 75 11.55 -7.37 -4.48
N THR A 76 11.55 -7.75 -5.75
CA THR A 76 10.39 -7.57 -6.64
C THR A 76 9.60 -8.86 -6.73
N TYR A 77 8.31 -8.76 -6.42
CA TYR A 77 7.40 -9.89 -6.56
C TYR A 77 6.91 -10.01 -8.00
N TYR A 78 6.71 -11.23 -8.48
CA TYR A 78 5.99 -11.51 -9.72
C TYR A 78 4.79 -12.40 -9.46
N ASP A 79 3.70 -12.12 -10.16
CA ASP A 79 2.47 -12.90 -10.10
C ASP A 79 2.50 -14.02 -11.15
N CYS A 80 1.66 -15.04 -10.95
CA CYS A 80 1.46 -16.13 -11.89
C CYS A 80 -0.04 -16.33 -12.14
N TYR A 81 -0.49 -16.10 -13.37
CA TYR A 81 -1.87 -16.38 -13.79
C TYR A 81 -1.90 -17.66 -14.63
N SER A 82 -2.95 -18.47 -14.47
CA SER A 82 -3.22 -19.61 -15.37
C SER A 82 -4.35 -19.23 -16.32
N VAL A 83 -4.14 -19.44 -17.62
CA VAL A 83 -5.10 -19.11 -18.68
C VAL A 83 -5.25 -20.28 -19.63
N THR A 84 -6.44 -20.45 -20.20
CA THR A 84 -6.69 -21.40 -21.29
C THR A 84 -6.69 -20.62 -22.59
N LEU A 85 -5.89 -21.05 -23.56
CA LEU A 85 -5.72 -20.41 -24.85
C LEU A 85 -6.23 -21.35 -25.94
N THR A 86 -7.05 -20.83 -26.85
CA THR A 86 -7.44 -21.57 -28.06
C THR A 86 -6.33 -21.54 -29.10
N SER A 87 -6.46 -22.33 -30.16
CA SER A 87 -5.56 -22.19 -31.31
C SER A 87 -5.85 -20.91 -32.08
N GLY A 88 -4.82 -20.21 -32.53
CA GLY A 88 -4.93 -18.96 -33.29
C GLY A 88 -4.08 -17.83 -32.73
N TRP A 89 -4.37 -16.61 -33.19
CA TRP A 89 -3.68 -15.40 -32.75
C TRP A 89 -4.29 -14.84 -31.46
N HIS A 90 -3.43 -14.36 -30.58
CA HIS A 90 -3.79 -13.74 -29.31
C HIS A 90 -3.00 -12.44 -29.09
N VAL A 91 -3.51 -11.57 -28.22
CA VAL A 91 -2.84 -10.36 -27.75
C VAL A 91 -2.67 -10.40 -26.24
N LEU A 92 -1.42 -10.35 -25.79
CA LEU A 92 -1.09 -10.04 -24.40
C LEU A 92 -0.73 -8.56 -24.32
N ALA A 93 -1.40 -7.81 -23.44
CA ALA A 93 -1.19 -6.38 -23.28
C ALA A 93 -1.15 -5.98 -21.81
N ALA A 94 -0.43 -4.91 -21.49
CA ALA A 94 -0.35 -4.39 -20.13
C ALA A 94 -0.31 -2.86 -20.11
N SER A 95 -0.97 -2.26 -19.12
CA SER A 95 -0.70 -0.88 -18.71
C SER A 95 0.20 -0.90 -17.49
N VAL A 96 1.23 -0.07 -17.46
CA VAL A 96 2.22 -0.04 -16.38
C VAL A 96 2.36 1.37 -15.84
N HIS A 97 2.06 1.51 -14.56
CA HIS A 97 2.18 2.75 -13.78
C HIS A 97 3.50 2.75 -13.03
N PHE A 98 4.42 3.63 -13.43
CA PHE A 98 5.60 3.91 -12.64
C PHE A 98 5.31 5.07 -11.69
N ILE A 99 5.14 4.73 -10.41
CA ILE A 99 4.79 5.71 -9.36
C ILE A 99 6.02 6.57 -9.04
N GLY A 100 7.21 5.96 -8.97
CA GLY A 100 8.47 6.68 -8.75
C GLY A 100 8.69 7.18 -7.31
N GLN A 101 8.16 6.48 -6.30
CA GLN A 101 8.35 6.83 -4.88
C GLN A 101 9.62 6.25 -4.24
N ASN A 102 10.22 5.21 -4.83
CA ASN A 102 11.40 4.54 -4.28
C ASN A 102 12.70 5.18 -4.81
N SER A 103 13.62 5.54 -3.91
CA SER A 103 14.94 6.04 -4.32
C SER A 103 15.68 5.00 -5.17
N GLY A 104 16.19 5.43 -6.34
CA GLY A 104 16.95 4.57 -7.25
C GLY A 104 16.11 3.55 -8.05
N SER A 105 14.78 3.64 -8.01
CA SER A 105 13.90 2.85 -8.89
C SER A 105 13.77 3.45 -10.29
N ARG A 106 13.27 2.67 -11.24
CA ARG A 106 12.97 3.09 -12.61
C ARG A 106 11.78 2.29 -13.14
N GLY A 107 11.13 2.79 -14.20
CA GLY A 107 10.05 2.06 -14.85
C GLY A 107 10.57 0.80 -15.53
N GLY A 108 9.80 -0.28 -15.43
CA GLY A 108 10.11 -1.54 -16.08
C GLY A 108 8.89 -2.47 -16.12
N PHE A 109 8.84 -3.29 -17.16
CA PHE A 109 7.85 -4.35 -17.32
C PHE A 109 8.53 -5.67 -17.68
N LEU A 110 8.10 -6.76 -17.06
CA LEU A 110 8.61 -8.11 -17.32
C LEU A 110 7.43 -9.07 -17.38
N ALA A 111 7.27 -9.78 -18.50
CA ALA A 111 6.25 -10.81 -18.64
C ALA A 111 6.72 -11.98 -19.50
N GLU A 112 6.31 -13.18 -19.11
CA GLU A 112 6.61 -14.43 -19.82
C GLU A 112 5.41 -15.37 -19.75
N LEU A 113 4.90 -15.78 -20.91
CA LEU A 113 3.79 -16.71 -21.06
C LEU A 113 4.33 -18.04 -21.57
N ILE A 114 4.17 -19.10 -20.77
CA ILE A 114 4.66 -20.45 -21.08
C ILE A 114 3.48 -21.41 -21.14
N ASP A 115 3.43 -22.26 -22.17
CA ASP A 115 2.45 -23.34 -22.25
C ASP A 115 2.71 -24.49 -21.25
N GLU A 116 1.86 -25.50 -21.26
CA GLU A 116 1.99 -26.67 -20.38
C GLU A 116 3.20 -27.56 -20.71
N ASP A 117 3.68 -27.50 -21.96
CA ASP A 117 4.82 -28.26 -22.49
C ASP A 117 6.16 -27.56 -22.17
N GLY A 118 6.13 -26.33 -21.65
CA GLY A 118 7.31 -25.54 -21.31
C GLY A 118 7.82 -24.63 -22.43
N ASN A 119 7.07 -24.48 -23.52
CA ASN A 119 7.41 -23.58 -24.62
C ASN A 119 7.00 -22.14 -24.28
N VAL A 120 7.87 -21.20 -24.59
CA VAL A 120 7.59 -19.77 -24.45
C VAL A 120 6.71 -19.32 -25.62
N LEU A 121 5.47 -18.96 -25.34
CA LEU A 121 4.52 -18.44 -26.33
C LEU A 121 4.78 -16.96 -26.63
N THR A 122 5.07 -16.17 -25.58
CA THR A 122 5.57 -14.79 -25.70
C THR A 122 6.35 -14.40 -24.45
N ALA A 123 7.35 -13.55 -24.63
CA ALA A 123 8.23 -13.04 -23.56
C ALA A 123 8.61 -11.60 -23.88
N THR A 124 8.63 -10.72 -22.87
CA THR A 124 9.01 -9.31 -23.05
C THR A 124 10.43 -9.20 -23.59
N ASN A 125 10.60 -8.48 -24.69
CA ASN A 125 11.87 -8.25 -25.38
C ASN A 125 11.69 -7.08 -26.38
N GLU A 126 12.64 -6.86 -27.28
CA GLU A 126 12.59 -5.81 -28.31
C GLU A 126 11.48 -6.00 -29.36
N SER A 127 10.85 -7.17 -29.46
CA SER A 127 9.73 -7.40 -30.37
C SER A 127 8.39 -6.90 -29.82
N TRP A 128 8.32 -6.61 -28.52
CA TRP A 128 7.13 -6.02 -27.92
C TRP A 128 6.95 -4.59 -28.41
N LEU A 129 5.69 -4.18 -28.59
CA LEU A 129 5.36 -2.80 -28.89
C LEU A 129 5.05 -2.07 -27.59
N ALA A 130 5.45 -0.80 -27.52
CA ALA A 130 5.14 0.10 -26.43
C ALA A 130 4.67 1.47 -26.94
N CYS A 131 3.79 2.12 -26.18
CA CYS A 131 3.42 3.51 -26.40
C CYS A 131 3.18 4.26 -25.07
N GLU A 132 3.11 5.60 -25.18
CA GLU A 132 2.83 6.47 -24.04
C GLU A 132 1.37 6.30 -23.57
N GLY A 133 1.15 6.11 -22.28
CA GLY A 133 -0.18 6.11 -21.66
C GLY A 133 -0.75 7.53 -21.55
N ARG A 134 -1.00 8.18 -22.69
CA ARG A 134 -1.42 9.58 -22.78
C ARG A 134 -2.81 9.87 -22.19
N ALA A 135 -3.59 8.83 -21.91
CA ALA A 135 -4.88 8.98 -21.24
C ALA A 135 -4.73 9.41 -19.78
N TRP A 136 -3.59 9.16 -19.12
CA TRP A 136 -3.35 9.57 -17.74
C TRP A 136 -2.60 10.90 -17.68
N GLU A 137 -3.07 11.82 -16.84
CA GLU A 137 -2.38 13.08 -16.57
C GLU A 137 -1.18 12.86 -15.65
N ILE A 138 -0.01 13.25 -16.11
CA ILE A 138 1.25 13.09 -15.37
C ILE A 138 1.34 14.15 -14.26
N ALA A 139 0.91 15.39 -14.53
CA ALA A 139 1.03 16.53 -13.63
C ALA A 139 -0.16 16.65 -12.65
N SER A 140 -0.70 15.51 -12.19
CA SER A 140 -1.78 15.49 -11.20
C SER A 140 -1.27 15.72 -9.77
N TYR A 141 -2.20 16.04 -8.85
CA TYR A 141 -1.85 16.29 -7.46
C TYR A 141 -1.28 15.05 -6.77
N ASN A 142 -0.23 15.25 -5.97
CA ASN A 142 0.44 14.22 -5.20
C ASN A 142 0.21 14.45 -3.70
N PHE A 143 -0.57 13.57 -3.08
CA PHE A 143 -0.69 13.48 -1.64
C PHE A 143 0.44 12.60 -1.07
N SER A 144 1.57 13.25 -0.77
CA SER A 144 2.83 12.57 -0.44
C SER A 144 2.83 11.72 0.84
N MET A 145 1.80 11.83 1.67
CA MET A 145 1.60 10.97 2.83
C MET A 145 1.10 9.58 2.45
N ASN A 146 0.49 9.40 1.27
CA ASN A 146 0.07 8.09 0.81
C ASN A 146 1.24 7.36 0.10
N HIS A 147 1.57 6.18 0.60
CA HIS A 147 2.71 5.38 0.21
C HIS A 147 2.36 4.21 -0.74
N PHE A 148 1.10 4.11 -1.16
CA PHE A 148 0.66 3.10 -2.12
C PHE A 148 0.29 3.72 -3.48
N SER A 149 -0.52 4.77 -3.48
CA SER A 149 -1.01 5.49 -4.65
C SER A 149 -1.17 6.98 -4.31
N PRO A 150 -0.08 7.76 -4.27
CA PRO A 150 -0.10 9.17 -3.87
C PRO A 150 -0.81 10.10 -4.86
N TYR A 151 -0.98 9.69 -6.10
CA TYR A 151 -1.49 10.56 -7.16
C TYR A 151 -3.01 10.46 -7.28
N GLN A 152 -3.64 11.62 -7.50
CA GLN A 152 -5.00 11.69 -8.03
C GLN A 152 -4.99 11.23 -9.49
N GLU A 153 -5.76 10.20 -9.82
CA GLU A 153 -5.90 9.71 -11.19
C GLU A 153 -6.80 10.67 -11.97
N ILE A 154 -6.26 11.29 -13.02
CA ILE A 154 -7.06 12.06 -13.99
C ILE A 154 -6.93 11.35 -15.33
N PHE A 155 -8.00 10.69 -15.76
CA PHE A 155 -8.02 9.87 -16.96
C PHE A 155 -8.88 10.49 -18.06
N ASP A 156 -8.32 10.67 -19.25
CA ASP A 156 -9.00 11.15 -20.46
C ASP A 156 -9.17 10.03 -21.49
N ALA A 157 -10.38 9.47 -21.54
CA ALA A 157 -10.72 8.34 -22.41
C ALA A 157 -10.60 8.68 -23.90
N ARG A 158 -10.65 9.96 -24.28
CA ARG A 158 -10.48 10.41 -25.68
C ARG A 158 -9.05 10.21 -26.17
N ARG A 159 -8.09 10.10 -25.25
CA ARG A 159 -6.66 9.93 -25.53
C ARG A 159 -6.19 8.48 -25.43
N MET A 160 -7.08 7.54 -25.08
CA MET A 160 -6.76 6.12 -25.02
C MET A 160 -6.71 5.54 -26.43
N PRO A 161 -5.66 4.77 -26.82
CA PRO A 161 -5.63 4.15 -28.13
C PRO A 161 -6.78 3.14 -28.30
N VAL A 162 -7.44 3.19 -29.46
CA VAL A 162 -8.62 2.36 -29.76
C VAL A 162 -8.23 0.89 -29.84
N ALA A 163 -8.98 0.03 -29.13
CA ALA A 163 -8.82 -1.44 -29.14
C ALA A 163 -7.38 -1.92 -28.88
N TRP A 164 -6.60 -1.14 -28.13
CA TRP A 164 -5.16 -1.31 -27.95
C TRP A 164 -4.71 -2.68 -27.41
N ASN A 165 -5.60 -3.35 -26.69
CA ASN A 165 -5.39 -4.64 -26.03
C ASN A 165 -6.11 -5.82 -26.74
N THR A 166 -6.64 -5.64 -27.94
CA THR A 166 -7.25 -6.70 -28.76
C THR A 166 -6.56 -6.83 -30.12
N LEU A 167 -6.86 -7.90 -30.88
CA LEU A 167 -6.27 -8.13 -32.20
C LEU A 167 -6.56 -7.00 -33.19
N ASP A 168 -7.75 -6.40 -33.12
CA ASP A 168 -8.22 -5.34 -34.03
C ASP A 168 -7.58 -3.97 -33.74
N GLY A 169 -6.83 -3.83 -32.65
CA GLY A 169 -6.20 -2.59 -32.23
C GLY A 169 -5.17 -2.06 -33.21
N SER A 170 -5.30 -0.78 -33.57
CA SER A 170 -4.30 -0.05 -34.35
C SER A 170 -2.96 0.00 -33.61
N GLU A 171 -1.88 -0.16 -34.37
CA GLU A 171 -0.50 0.02 -33.90
C GLU A 171 0.04 1.42 -34.25
N GLU A 172 -0.82 2.35 -34.68
CA GLU A 172 -0.43 3.74 -34.93
C GLU A 172 0.11 4.41 -33.66
N GLY A 173 1.30 5.00 -33.74
CA GLY A 173 1.97 5.64 -32.60
C GLY A 173 2.68 4.67 -31.65
N TRP A 174 2.63 3.36 -31.92
CA TRP A 174 3.43 2.36 -31.22
C TRP A 174 4.84 2.29 -31.81
N ARG A 175 5.81 1.95 -30.97
CA ARG A 175 7.19 1.65 -31.37
C ARG A 175 7.69 0.43 -30.62
N GLN A 176 8.79 -0.16 -31.08
CA GLN A 176 9.42 -1.25 -30.35
C GLN A 176 9.82 -0.81 -28.94
N ALA A 177 9.62 -1.69 -27.97
CA ALA A 177 10.01 -1.48 -26.60
C ALA A 177 11.54 -1.53 -26.46
N GLU A 178 12.05 -0.76 -25.52
CA GLU A 178 13.48 -0.68 -25.25
C GLU A 178 13.83 -1.72 -24.18
N VAL A 179 14.69 -2.68 -24.52
CA VAL A 179 15.22 -3.64 -23.55
C VAL A 179 16.11 -2.92 -22.54
N ILE A 180 15.79 -3.07 -21.27
CA ILE A 180 16.60 -2.56 -20.16
C ILE A 180 17.76 -3.52 -19.98
N THR A 181 18.98 -3.04 -20.20
CA THR A 181 20.21 -3.83 -20.05
C THR A 181 20.94 -3.48 -18.76
N GLY A 182 21.60 -4.47 -18.16
CA GLY A 182 22.43 -4.30 -16.97
C GLY A 182 23.84 -3.84 -17.32
N ARG A 183 24.69 -3.66 -16.30
CA ARG A 183 26.11 -3.28 -16.49
C ARG A 183 26.90 -4.29 -17.34
N ASN A 184 26.44 -5.55 -17.38
CA ASN A 184 27.06 -6.67 -18.11
C ASN A 184 26.36 -7.01 -19.44
N GLY A 185 25.67 -6.05 -20.08
CA GLY A 185 25.02 -6.25 -21.38
C GLY A 185 23.68 -6.99 -21.29
N ASN A 186 23.38 -7.84 -22.28
CA ASN A 186 22.10 -8.55 -22.47
C ASN A 186 21.89 -9.74 -21.49
N ALA A 187 22.56 -9.76 -20.33
CA ALA A 187 22.32 -10.79 -19.32
C ALA A 187 20.99 -10.51 -18.60
N VAL A 188 19.96 -11.23 -19.03
CA VAL A 188 18.59 -11.12 -18.53
C VAL A 188 18.39 -12.06 -17.32
N PRO A 189 17.82 -11.61 -16.19
CA PRO A 189 17.55 -10.26 -15.73
C PRO A 189 18.56 -9.84 -14.65
N GLN A 190 19.80 -9.52 -15.01
CA GLN A 190 20.77 -8.87 -14.10
C GLN A 190 20.74 -7.35 -14.25
N THR A 191 19.52 -6.81 -14.25
CA THR A 191 19.24 -5.38 -14.44
C THR A 191 18.83 -4.79 -13.10
N GLY A 192 19.78 -4.17 -12.41
CA GLY A 192 19.46 -3.36 -11.23
C GLY A 192 18.40 -2.32 -11.59
N PRO A 193 17.42 -2.04 -10.71
CA PRO A 193 17.43 -2.37 -9.28
C PRO A 193 16.82 -3.75 -8.93
N TRP A 194 16.30 -4.52 -9.89
CA TRP A 194 15.55 -5.77 -9.67
C TRP A 194 16.43 -6.99 -9.37
N SER A 195 17.16 -6.94 -8.25
CA SER A 195 18.16 -7.95 -7.88
C SER A 195 17.59 -9.28 -7.38
N CYS A 196 16.37 -9.30 -6.85
CA CYS A 196 15.72 -10.50 -6.35
C CYS A 196 14.28 -10.55 -6.86
N LEU A 197 14.00 -11.48 -7.78
CA LEU A 197 12.66 -11.74 -8.28
C LEU A 197 12.07 -12.93 -7.53
N VAL A 198 10.99 -12.69 -6.79
CA VAL A 198 10.32 -13.71 -5.98
C VAL A 198 8.89 -13.93 -6.47
N PRO A 199 8.40 -15.18 -6.57
CA PRO A 199 6.99 -15.43 -6.81
C PRO A 199 6.15 -14.82 -5.70
N ARG A 200 4.95 -14.37 -6.05
CA ARG A 200 3.90 -13.99 -5.10
C ARG A 200 3.75 -15.09 -4.03
N ASP A 201 3.94 -14.71 -2.78
CA ASP A 201 3.94 -15.60 -1.59
C ASP A 201 2.69 -15.39 -0.70
N ILE A 202 1.71 -14.67 -1.24
CA ILE A 202 0.39 -14.38 -0.66
C ILE A 202 -0.71 -14.71 -1.68
N PRO A 203 -1.95 -15.00 -1.27
CA PRO A 203 -3.05 -15.22 -2.21
C PRO A 203 -3.37 -13.94 -2.99
N PHE A 204 -3.99 -14.08 -4.16
CA PHE A 204 -4.65 -12.95 -4.82
C PHE A 204 -5.78 -12.39 -3.95
N LEU A 205 -6.07 -11.10 -4.09
CA LEU A 205 -7.17 -10.48 -3.39
C LEU A 205 -8.51 -11.05 -3.90
N ARG A 206 -9.47 -11.19 -3.00
CA ARG A 206 -10.86 -11.48 -3.37
C ARG A 206 -11.51 -10.17 -3.81
N GLU A 207 -12.15 -10.20 -4.96
CA GLU A 207 -12.94 -9.08 -5.48
C GLU A 207 -14.44 -9.33 -5.25
N GLN A 208 -15.19 -8.29 -4.89
CA GLN A 208 -16.65 -8.31 -4.87
C GLN A 208 -17.23 -6.95 -5.28
N HIS A 209 -18.33 -6.95 -6.01
CA HIS A 209 -19.00 -5.73 -6.46
C HIS A 209 -19.98 -5.25 -5.38
N LEU A 210 -19.86 -3.97 -5.02
CA LEU A 210 -20.72 -3.30 -4.05
C LEU A 210 -21.36 -2.06 -4.65
N VAL A 211 -22.62 -1.84 -4.31
CA VAL A 211 -23.31 -0.56 -4.46
C VAL A 211 -23.37 0.16 -3.11
N ALA A 212 -23.72 1.44 -3.11
CA ALA A 212 -23.88 2.19 -1.86
C ALA A 212 -25.09 1.68 -1.07
N GLU A 213 -25.00 1.66 0.26
CA GLU A 213 -26.13 1.30 1.12
C GLU A 213 -27.25 2.34 1.03
N LYS A 214 -26.86 3.63 0.93
CA LYS A 214 -27.81 4.73 0.77
C LYS A 214 -27.16 5.97 0.16
N ILE A 215 -28.02 6.85 -0.33
CA ILE A 215 -27.68 8.23 -0.68
C ILE A 215 -27.65 9.05 0.60
N TYR A 216 -26.50 9.64 0.93
CA TYR A 216 -26.37 10.56 2.06
C TYR A 216 -26.94 11.94 1.72
N ALA A 217 -26.60 12.47 0.54
CA ALA A 217 -27.10 13.76 0.08
C ALA A 217 -26.98 13.88 -1.44
N THR A 218 -27.89 14.66 -2.04
CA THR A 218 -27.78 15.17 -3.41
C THR A 218 -27.79 16.69 -3.38
N GLY A 219 -27.17 17.31 -4.37
CA GLY A 219 -27.11 18.75 -4.45
C GLY A 219 -26.40 19.25 -5.71
N GLU A 220 -26.17 20.54 -5.76
CA GLU A 220 -25.36 21.19 -6.78
C GLU A 220 -24.22 21.99 -6.16
N ILE A 221 -23.16 22.13 -6.93
CA ILE A 221 -21.95 22.87 -6.57
C ILE A 221 -21.75 23.94 -7.64
N THR A 222 -21.41 25.15 -7.20
CA THR A 222 -21.06 26.23 -8.14
C THR A 222 -19.65 26.03 -8.69
N ASP A 223 -19.64 25.68 -9.96
CA ASP A 223 -18.55 25.54 -10.91
C ASP A 223 -17.97 26.87 -11.44
N LEU A 224 -16.96 27.54 -10.87
CA LEU A 224 -16.53 28.87 -11.41
C LEU A 224 -15.70 28.74 -12.71
N ALA A 225 -16.31 29.10 -13.85
CA ALA A 225 -15.80 28.82 -15.19
C ALA A 225 -14.52 29.60 -15.57
N ALA A 226 -14.34 30.81 -15.05
CA ALA A 226 -13.20 31.68 -15.39
C ALA A 226 -12.00 31.56 -14.44
N ARG A 227 -11.99 30.60 -13.52
CA ARG A 227 -10.93 30.47 -12.50
C ARG A 227 -10.01 29.29 -12.79
N LYS A 228 -8.70 29.56 -12.77
CA LYS A 228 -7.69 28.50 -12.76
C LYS A 228 -7.83 27.72 -11.46
N ARG A 229 -8.03 26.40 -11.57
CA ARG A 229 -8.14 25.52 -10.42
C ARG A 229 -6.76 25.03 -10.00
N PRO A 230 -6.56 24.75 -8.71
CA PRO A 230 -5.48 23.88 -8.28
C PRO A 230 -5.56 22.55 -9.03
N ASN A 231 -4.42 21.89 -9.26
CA ASN A 231 -4.41 20.50 -9.76
C ASN A 231 -4.98 19.51 -8.74
N ASP A 232 -5.28 19.98 -7.52
CA ASP A 232 -5.89 19.23 -6.44
C ASP A 232 -7.43 19.26 -6.52
N LEU A 233 -8.02 18.13 -6.90
CA LEU A 233 -9.47 17.93 -6.97
C LEU A 233 -10.14 17.90 -5.59
N SER A 234 -9.39 17.70 -4.51
CA SER A 234 -9.96 17.59 -3.16
C SER A 234 -10.59 18.89 -2.68
N ILE A 235 -10.06 20.03 -3.12
CA ILE A 235 -10.57 21.37 -2.78
C ILE A 235 -11.99 21.57 -3.35
N PRO A 236 -12.23 21.49 -4.68
CA PRO A 236 -13.58 21.64 -5.21
C PRO A 236 -14.54 20.54 -4.75
N LEU A 237 -14.06 19.30 -4.58
CA LEU A 237 -14.86 18.19 -4.06
C LEU A 237 -15.14 18.29 -2.55
N SER A 238 -14.63 19.30 -1.85
CA SER A 238 -14.97 19.59 -0.45
C SER A 238 -15.96 20.75 -0.31
N ALA A 239 -16.39 21.36 -1.41
CA ALA A 239 -17.39 22.44 -1.37
C ALA A 239 -18.72 21.94 -0.81
N ALA A 240 -19.40 22.74 0.01
CA ALA A 240 -20.73 22.38 0.51
C ALA A 240 -21.75 22.21 -0.62
N LEU A 241 -22.66 21.25 -0.48
CA LEU A 241 -23.76 21.06 -1.43
C LEU A 241 -24.85 22.11 -1.18
N ALA A 242 -25.26 22.81 -2.24
CA ALA A 242 -26.51 23.55 -2.27
C ALA A 242 -27.65 22.64 -2.75
N PRO A 243 -28.92 22.92 -2.41
CA PRO A 243 -30.05 22.17 -2.96
C PRO A 243 -30.08 22.23 -4.49
N LEU A 244 -30.43 21.12 -5.15
CA LEU A 244 -30.62 21.07 -6.60
C LEU A 244 -31.69 22.09 -7.03
N LYS A 245 -31.31 23.03 -7.90
CA LYS A 245 -32.19 24.05 -8.46
C LYS A 245 -31.97 24.25 -9.95
N TYR A 246 -30.73 24.13 -10.40
CA TYR A 246 -30.28 24.45 -11.74
C TYR A 246 -29.69 23.26 -12.46
N ALA A 247 -28.95 22.41 -11.75
CA ALA A 247 -28.48 21.11 -12.24
C ALA A 247 -29.55 20.03 -12.03
N THR A 248 -29.42 18.90 -12.73
CA THR A 248 -30.37 17.78 -12.57
C THR A 248 -29.67 16.48 -12.18
N ILE A 249 -30.34 15.74 -11.31
CA ILE A 249 -30.10 14.33 -11.03
C ILE A 249 -31.48 13.66 -11.08
N GLN A 250 -31.65 12.66 -11.94
CA GLN A 250 -32.85 11.83 -12.02
C GLN A 250 -32.47 10.38 -11.76
N HIS A 251 -33.35 9.64 -11.11
CA HIS A 251 -33.14 8.24 -10.74
C HIS A 251 -31.88 8.00 -9.90
N ALA A 252 -31.65 8.87 -8.90
CA ALA A 252 -30.47 8.78 -8.04
C ALA A 252 -30.42 7.46 -7.26
N GLU A 253 -31.57 6.85 -7.00
CA GLU A 253 -31.71 5.54 -6.37
C GLU A 253 -30.95 4.41 -7.09
N GLY A 254 -30.66 4.56 -8.39
CA GLY A 254 -29.81 3.62 -9.13
C GLY A 254 -28.38 3.50 -8.57
N PHE A 255 -27.88 4.48 -7.81
CA PHE A 255 -26.59 4.36 -7.09
C PHE A 255 -26.62 3.33 -5.96
N CYS A 256 -27.81 2.92 -5.52
CA CYS A 256 -28.04 1.96 -4.44
C CYS A 256 -28.55 0.60 -4.94
N GLY A 257 -28.46 0.34 -6.25
CA GLY A 257 -28.79 -0.96 -6.84
C GLY A 257 -30.21 -1.08 -7.42
N ASP A 258 -30.97 0.02 -7.49
CA ASP A 258 -32.27 0.02 -8.17
C ASP A 258 -32.09 -0.12 -9.69
N ASP A 259 -33.00 -0.87 -10.33
CA ASP A 259 -33.00 -1.08 -11.77
C ASP A 259 -33.37 0.23 -12.50
N GLY A 260 -32.39 0.91 -13.08
CA GLY A 260 -32.62 2.10 -13.90
C GLY A 260 -31.37 2.90 -14.18
N ASP A 261 -31.36 3.60 -15.31
CA ASP A 261 -30.28 4.51 -15.65
C ASP A 261 -30.36 5.79 -14.82
N ILE A 262 -29.23 6.19 -14.23
CA ILE A 262 -29.11 7.46 -13.53
C ILE A 262 -28.81 8.54 -14.57
N LEU A 263 -29.57 9.65 -14.54
CA LEU A 263 -29.34 10.79 -15.42
C LEU A 263 -28.80 11.98 -14.64
N MET A 264 -27.67 12.52 -15.06
CA MET A 264 -27.06 13.72 -14.47
C MET A 264 -26.82 14.78 -15.56
N GLN A 265 -27.04 16.05 -15.25
CA GLN A 265 -26.78 17.15 -16.19
C GLN A 265 -26.36 18.43 -15.45
N CYS A 266 -25.29 19.08 -15.92
CA CYS A 266 -24.96 20.43 -15.46
C CYS A 266 -26.02 21.43 -15.95
N SER A 267 -26.21 22.50 -15.19
CA SER A 267 -27.20 23.51 -15.57
C SER A 267 -26.90 24.10 -16.95
N THR A 268 -27.94 24.34 -17.74
CA THR A 268 -27.89 25.17 -18.96
C THR A 268 -28.32 26.62 -18.71
N GLN A 269 -28.88 26.94 -17.53
CA GLN A 269 -29.44 28.28 -17.26
C GLN A 269 -28.35 29.37 -17.07
N HIS A 270 -27.10 28.97 -16.87
CA HIS A 270 -25.98 29.92 -16.81
C HIS A 270 -25.73 30.64 -18.15
N PHE A 271 -26.26 30.12 -19.26
CA PHE A 271 -26.24 30.80 -20.56
C PHE A 271 -27.19 32.02 -20.62
N ASP A 272 -28.17 32.11 -19.70
CA ASP A 272 -29.26 33.09 -19.77
C ASP A 272 -29.08 34.30 -18.84
N HIS A 273 -28.05 34.32 -17.99
CA HIS A 273 -27.81 35.36 -16.97
C HIS A 273 -26.32 35.73 -16.84
N VAL A 274 -26.03 36.90 -16.25
CA VAL A 274 -24.65 37.31 -15.91
C VAL A 274 -24.20 36.50 -14.69
N PHE A 275 -23.73 35.28 -14.93
CA PHE A 275 -23.24 34.33 -13.94
C PHE A 275 -21.90 33.78 -14.44
N ASP A 276 -20.86 33.88 -13.61
CA ASP A 276 -19.48 33.49 -13.96
C ASP A 276 -19.18 32.01 -13.64
N GLY A 277 -20.22 31.17 -13.51
CA GLY A 277 -20.09 29.77 -13.18
C GLY A 277 -21.11 28.85 -13.83
N VAL A 278 -21.07 27.58 -13.44
CA VAL A 278 -21.93 26.48 -13.87
C VAL A 278 -22.41 25.75 -12.63
N TYR A 279 -23.71 25.48 -12.49
CA TYR A 279 -24.17 24.59 -11.42
C TYR A 279 -23.96 23.12 -11.84
N CYS A 280 -23.16 22.40 -11.07
CA CYS A 280 -22.75 21.03 -11.33
C CYS A 280 -23.44 20.09 -10.34
N PRO A 281 -24.14 19.04 -10.79
CA PRO A 281 -24.81 18.12 -9.89
C PRO A 281 -23.78 17.24 -9.17
N ALA A 282 -24.07 16.92 -7.92
CA ALA A 282 -23.26 16.03 -7.12
C ALA A 282 -24.11 15.19 -6.16
N VAL A 283 -23.59 14.02 -5.83
CA VAL A 283 -24.16 13.08 -4.88
C VAL A 283 -23.09 12.63 -3.90
N ILE A 284 -23.48 12.41 -2.65
CA ILE A 284 -22.66 11.75 -1.62
C ILE A 284 -23.36 10.43 -1.29
N LEU A 285 -22.62 9.35 -1.43
CA LEU A 285 -23.05 7.99 -1.13
C LEU A 285 -22.45 7.54 0.22
N ASP A 286 -23.21 6.78 1.00
CA ASP A 286 -22.77 6.15 2.25
C ASP A 286 -22.80 4.62 2.08
N PHE A 287 -21.65 3.97 2.24
CA PHE A 287 -21.51 2.51 2.15
C PHE A 287 -21.80 1.81 3.49
N GLY A 288 -22.17 2.55 4.54
CA GLY A 288 -22.47 2.03 5.88
C GLY A 288 -21.24 1.64 6.70
N ARG A 289 -20.18 1.20 6.02
CA ARG A 289 -18.87 0.84 6.55
C ARG A 289 -17.75 1.36 5.66
N ILE A 290 -16.52 1.32 6.17
CA ILE A 290 -15.34 1.53 5.33
C ILE A 290 -15.22 0.33 4.37
N VAL A 291 -15.05 0.63 3.09
CA VAL A 291 -14.76 -0.31 2.01
C VAL A 291 -13.40 0.06 1.42
N THR A 292 -12.68 -0.92 0.89
CA THR A 292 -11.41 -0.70 0.18
C THR A 292 -11.52 -1.26 -1.23
N GLY A 293 -11.58 -0.40 -2.24
CA GLY A 293 -11.90 -0.86 -3.58
C GLY A 293 -11.69 0.17 -4.68
N ARG A 294 -12.01 -0.25 -5.91
CA ARG A 294 -11.89 0.55 -7.13
C ARG A 294 -13.27 0.93 -7.63
N ILE A 295 -13.43 2.16 -8.11
CA ILE A 295 -14.65 2.55 -8.83
C ILE A 295 -14.69 1.81 -10.16
N ALA A 296 -15.83 1.19 -10.47
CA ALA A 296 -16.19 0.64 -11.77
C ALA A 296 -17.43 1.35 -12.31
N LEU A 297 -17.37 1.78 -13.57
CA LEU A 297 -18.34 2.64 -14.20
C LEU A 297 -18.75 2.05 -15.55
N ASP A 298 -20.05 2.03 -15.82
CA ASP A 298 -20.65 1.86 -17.14
C ASP A 298 -21.51 3.09 -17.45
N VAL A 299 -21.16 3.82 -18.51
CA VAL A 299 -21.69 5.15 -18.79
C VAL A 299 -21.82 5.40 -20.29
N THR A 300 -22.86 6.12 -20.68
CA THR A 300 -23.03 6.69 -22.01
C THR A 300 -23.14 8.20 -21.92
N GLY A 301 -22.32 8.91 -22.69
CA GLY A 301 -22.27 10.36 -22.62
C GLY A 301 -21.48 11.01 -23.74
N PRO A 302 -21.53 12.35 -23.81
CA PRO A 302 -20.74 13.09 -24.78
C PRO A 302 -19.26 13.15 -24.39
N ALA A 303 -18.41 13.23 -25.42
CA ALA A 303 -16.98 13.45 -25.23
C ALA A 303 -16.70 14.74 -24.42
N GLY A 304 -15.84 14.63 -23.41
CA GLY A 304 -15.42 15.76 -22.57
C GLY A 304 -16.21 15.94 -21.28
N ALA A 305 -17.36 15.26 -21.12
CA ALA A 305 -18.04 15.17 -19.82
C ALA A 305 -17.08 14.61 -18.76
N GLN A 306 -17.13 15.15 -17.54
CA GLN A 306 -16.20 14.77 -16.46
C GLN A 306 -16.95 14.27 -15.23
N LEU A 307 -16.62 13.06 -14.80
CA LEU A 307 -17.03 12.53 -13.49
C LEU A 307 -15.84 12.57 -12.55
N SER A 308 -15.95 13.29 -11.44
CA SER A 308 -14.95 13.26 -10.37
C SER A 308 -15.46 12.57 -9.12
N PHE A 309 -14.54 11.89 -8.46
CA PHE A 309 -14.77 11.05 -7.30
C PHE A 309 -13.95 11.59 -6.13
N GLY A 310 -14.57 11.77 -4.97
CA GLY A 310 -13.89 12.08 -3.71
C GLY A 310 -14.12 10.96 -2.70
N TYR A 311 -13.09 10.62 -1.92
CA TYR A 311 -13.10 9.47 -1.02
C TYR A 311 -12.89 9.92 0.43
N ALA A 312 -13.89 9.72 1.30
CA ALA A 312 -13.79 10.11 2.71
C ALA A 312 -14.08 8.92 3.65
N GLU A 313 -13.28 8.78 4.71
CA GLU A 313 -13.53 7.82 5.78
C GLU A 313 -14.72 8.28 6.64
N ARG A 314 -14.80 9.58 6.91
CA ARG A 314 -15.81 10.20 7.77
C ARG A 314 -16.24 11.57 7.24
N LEU A 315 -17.29 12.10 7.83
CA LEU A 315 -17.72 13.48 7.62
C LEU A 315 -17.13 14.36 8.73
N ILE A 316 -16.65 15.54 8.36
CA ILE A 316 -16.08 16.52 9.30
C ILE A 316 -17.16 17.55 9.61
N ASP A 317 -17.57 17.61 10.88
CA ASP A 317 -18.70 18.44 11.34
C ASP A 317 -19.98 18.20 10.52
N GLY A 318 -20.21 16.95 10.08
CA GLY A 318 -21.35 16.58 9.23
C GLY A 318 -21.19 16.89 7.74
N HIS A 319 -20.03 17.38 7.30
CA HIS A 319 -19.75 17.73 5.91
C HIS A 319 -18.74 16.80 5.26
N PHE A 320 -18.93 16.54 3.97
CA PHE A 320 -17.94 15.85 3.15
C PHE A 320 -16.77 16.80 2.87
N ASN A 321 -15.61 16.54 3.46
CA ASN A 321 -14.43 17.38 3.30
C ASN A 321 -13.14 16.55 3.31
N ILE A 322 -12.58 16.36 2.12
CA ILE A 322 -11.36 15.60 1.90
C ILE A 322 -10.11 16.50 1.83
N ALA A 323 -10.28 17.81 1.66
CA ALA A 323 -9.19 18.77 1.51
C ALA A 323 -8.37 18.99 2.79
N ILE A 324 -8.92 18.65 3.95
CA ILE A 324 -8.23 18.77 5.26
C ILE A 324 -7.88 17.41 5.88
N GLU A 325 -8.22 16.30 5.21
CA GLU A 325 -8.07 14.95 5.76
C GLU A 325 -7.06 14.11 4.98
N GLY A 326 -7.28 13.88 3.68
CA GLY A 326 -6.43 12.98 2.87
C GLY A 326 -6.27 13.35 1.40
N SER A 327 -6.98 14.38 0.92
CA SER A 327 -6.96 14.85 -0.46
C SER A 327 -7.10 13.76 -1.54
N PHE A 328 -7.80 12.65 -1.25
CA PHE A 328 -8.01 11.58 -2.21
C PHE A 328 -9.18 11.90 -3.13
N ALA A 329 -8.86 12.01 -4.42
CA ALA A 329 -9.84 12.25 -5.46
C ALA A 329 -9.33 11.74 -6.80
N ASP A 330 -10.23 11.33 -7.68
CA ASP A 330 -9.92 10.87 -9.02
C ASP A 330 -10.92 11.49 -10.01
N SER A 331 -10.61 11.51 -11.31
CA SER A 331 -11.47 12.06 -12.34
C SER A 331 -11.40 11.28 -13.65
N TYR A 332 -12.56 11.09 -14.26
CA TYR A 332 -12.74 10.43 -15.54
C TYR A 332 -13.35 11.40 -16.55
N ILE A 333 -12.71 11.54 -17.71
CA ILE A 333 -13.17 12.38 -18.83
C ILE A 333 -13.60 11.45 -19.97
N LEU A 334 -14.86 11.55 -20.37
CA LEU A 334 -15.51 10.63 -21.29
C LEU A 334 -15.03 10.84 -22.74
N LYS A 335 -14.99 9.74 -23.51
CA LYS A 335 -15.12 9.80 -24.98
C LYS A 335 -16.60 9.73 -25.36
N ASP A 336 -16.89 9.94 -26.64
CA ASP A 336 -18.28 9.90 -27.11
C ASP A 336 -18.87 8.48 -27.06
N GLY A 337 -20.14 8.36 -26.66
CA GLY A 337 -20.89 7.12 -26.64
C GLY A 337 -20.73 6.29 -25.36
N GLY A 338 -21.08 5.00 -25.47
CA GLY A 338 -21.05 4.04 -24.36
C GLY A 338 -19.63 3.53 -24.08
N GLN A 339 -19.28 3.42 -22.79
CA GLN A 339 -17.96 2.98 -22.34
C GLN A 339 -17.97 2.48 -20.90
N THR A 340 -17.04 1.57 -20.63
CA THR A 340 -16.72 1.14 -19.28
C THR A 340 -15.37 1.68 -18.84
N TRP A 341 -15.23 1.93 -17.55
CA TRP A 341 -13.98 2.38 -16.94
C TRP A 341 -13.86 1.90 -15.51
N GLN A 342 -12.61 1.69 -15.08
CA GLN A 342 -12.29 1.37 -13.71
C GLN A 342 -11.04 2.13 -13.29
N THR A 343 -11.10 2.78 -12.12
CA THR A 343 -9.93 3.39 -11.47
C THR A 343 -8.75 2.44 -11.39
N ARG A 344 -7.53 3.00 -11.46
CA ARG A 344 -6.28 2.26 -11.49
C ARG A 344 -5.95 1.65 -10.13
N ALA A 345 -5.98 2.49 -9.11
CA ALA A 345 -5.68 2.12 -7.74
C ALA A 345 -6.94 2.09 -6.91
N TRP A 346 -6.93 1.23 -5.89
CA TRP A 346 -7.99 1.21 -4.89
C TRP A 346 -7.90 2.41 -3.95
N ARG A 347 -9.02 2.73 -3.32
CA ARG A 347 -9.17 3.75 -2.27
C ARG A 347 -9.93 3.12 -1.11
N ALA A 348 -9.64 3.55 0.11
CA ALA A 348 -10.44 3.20 1.28
C ALA A 348 -11.32 4.38 1.71
N PHE A 349 -12.61 4.14 1.86
CA PHE A 349 -13.60 5.17 2.19
C PHE A 349 -14.89 4.55 2.70
N ARG A 350 -15.70 5.35 3.39
CA ARG A 350 -17.10 5.04 3.67
C ARG A 350 -18.02 5.93 2.83
N TYR A 351 -17.62 7.18 2.62
CA TYR A 351 -18.37 8.16 1.86
C TYR A 351 -17.71 8.39 0.50
N LEU A 352 -18.49 8.28 -0.58
CA LEU A 352 -18.05 8.56 -1.94
C LEU A 352 -18.82 9.77 -2.46
N ARG A 353 -18.11 10.84 -2.81
CA ARG A 353 -18.70 11.97 -3.53
C ARG A 353 -18.50 11.78 -5.03
N ILE A 354 -19.57 11.94 -5.81
CA ILE A 354 -19.53 11.96 -7.27
C ILE A 354 -20.00 13.34 -7.74
N GLN A 355 -19.24 13.99 -8.61
CA GLN A 355 -19.60 15.27 -9.22
C GLN A 355 -19.48 15.17 -10.74
N LEU A 356 -20.53 15.59 -11.45
CA LEU A 356 -20.49 15.78 -12.90
C LEU A 356 -20.10 17.22 -13.25
N ARG A 357 -19.17 17.40 -14.18
CA ARG A 357 -18.79 18.70 -14.76
C ARG A 357 -18.72 18.63 -16.28
N GLU A 358 -18.71 19.79 -16.94
CA GLU A 358 -18.53 19.94 -18.39
C GLU A 358 -19.51 19.09 -19.23
N CYS A 359 -20.75 18.95 -18.75
CA CYS A 359 -21.77 18.12 -19.41
C CYS A 359 -23.14 18.81 -19.36
N PHE A 360 -23.54 19.38 -20.51
CA PHE A 360 -24.73 20.23 -20.63
C PHE A 360 -25.93 19.51 -21.27
N GLU A 361 -25.80 18.22 -21.50
CA GLU A 361 -26.87 17.30 -21.93
C GLU A 361 -26.92 16.09 -20.98
N PRO A 362 -28.02 15.32 -20.92
CA PRO A 362 -28.15 14.24 -19.96
C PRO A 362 -27.06 13.17 -20.12
N LEU A 363 -26.16 13.08 -19.15
CA LEU A 363 -25.25 11.96 -18.97
C LEU A 363 -25.99 10.78 -18.40
N ARG A 364 -25.79 9.59 -18.97
CA ARG A 364 -26.43 8.35 -18.53
C ARG A 364 -25.45 7.41 -17.88
N ILE A 365 -25.57 7.21 -16.57
CA ILE A 365 -24.80 6.20 -15.83
C ILE A 365 -25.67 4.95 -15.73
N HIS A 366 -25.25 3.89 -16.41
CA HIS A 366 -25.93 2.59 -16.38
C HIS A 366 -25.59 1.83 -15.10
N ARG A 367 -24.34 1.98 -14.63
CA ARG A 367 -23.85 1.33 -13.43
C ARG A 367 -22.68 2.08 -12.83
N LEU A 368 -22.70 2.24 -11.51
CA LEU A 368 -21.54 2.65 -10.73
C LEU A 368 -21.43 1.74 -9.52
N GLU A 369 -20.31 1.03 -9.43
CA GLU A 369 -20.02 0.07 -8.36
C GLU A 369 -18.64 0.34 -7.77
N VAL A 370 -18.43 -0.19 -6.58
CA VAL A 370 -17.10 -0.36 -5.98
C VAL A 370 -16.74 -1.83 -6.08
N ILE A 371 -15.67 -2.14 -6.80
CA ILE A 371 -15.02 -3.45 -6.74
C ILE A 371 -14.19 -3.45 -5.46
N GLU A 372 -14.78 -3.96 -4.37
CA GLU A 372 -14.09 -4.14 -3.10
C GLU A 372 -13.08 -5.27 -3.22
N GLU A 373 -11.86 -5.02 -2.73
CA GLU A 373 -10.75 -5.94 -2.82
C GLU A 373 -10.22 -6.23 -1.41
N GLN A 374 -10.24 -7.50 -1.01
CA GLN A 374 -9.87 -7.90 0.34
C GLN A 374 -8.81 -9.00 0.32
N TYR A 375 -7.86 -8.94 1.25
CA TYR A 375 -7.01 -10.08 1.53
C TYR A 375 -7.90 -11.25 2.03
N PRO A 376 -7.83 -12.45 1.43
CA PRO A 376 -8.77 -13.53 1.71
C PRO A 376 -8.42 -14.28 2.99
N PHE A 377 -8.50 -13.61 4.13
CA PHE A 377 -8.30 -14.26 5.43
C PHE A 377 -9.32 -15.38 5.66
N VAL A 378 -8.89 -16.41 6.38
CA VAL A 378 -9.77 -17.45 6.93
C VAL A 378 -9.92 -17.20 8.43
N GLU A 379 -11.14 -16.98 8.90
CA GLU A 379 -11.41 -16.77 10.33
C GLU A 379 -11.16 -18.05 11.14
N LYS A 380 -10.06 -18.09 11.88
CA LYS A 380 -9.68 -19.23 12.75
C LYS A 380 -9.79 -18.91 14.23
N GLY A 381 -9.49 -17.67 14.62
CA GLY A 381 -9.61 -17.17 15.98
C GLY A 381 -11.05 -16.76 16.31
N ARG A 382 -11.46 -16.99 17.56
CA ARG A 382 -12.79 -16.64 18.07
C ARG A 382 -12.71 -16.11 19.48
N PHE A 383 -13.53 -15.10 19.75
CA PHE A 383 -13.76 -14.55 21.08
C PHE A 383 -15.26 -14.34 21.24
N GLN A 384 -15.77 -14.60 22.44
CA GLN A 384 -17.15 -14.34 22.79
C GLN A 384 -17.20 -13.86 24.24
N SER A 385 -17.98 -12.80 24.48
CA SER A 385 -18.24 -12.26 25.81
C SER A 385 -19.72 -12.00 26.00
N SER A 386 -20.20 -12.09 27.24
CA SER A 386 -21.52 -11.56 27.61
C SER A 386 -21.53 -10.04 27.76
N ASP A 387 -20.35 -9.43 27.83
CA ASP A 387 -20.18 -7.99 27.78
C ASP A 387 -20.22 -7.52 26.31
N GLU A 388 -21.26 -6.77 25.95
CA GLU A 388 -21.47 -6.28 24.59
C GLU A 388 -20.38 -5.30 24.13
N GLU A 389 -19.75 -4.56 25.05
CA GLU A 389 -18.68 -3.63 24.71
C GLU A 389 -17.41 -4.40 24.32
N LEU A 390 -17.04 -5.42 25.11
CA LEU A 390 -15.92 -6.30 24.77
C LEU A 390 -16.16 -7.05 23.45
N GLN A 391 -17.40 -7.48 23.19
CA GLN A 391 -17.76 -8.11 21.93
C GLN A 391 -17.57 -7.15 20.75
N LYS A 392 -18.01 -5.89 20.88
CA LYS A 392 -17.80 -4.86 19.86
C LYS A 392 -16.32 -4.53 19.65
N ILE A 393 -15.53 -4.44 20.72
CA ILE A 393 -14.08 -4.21 20.64
C ILE A 393 -13.39 -5.30 19.82
N TRP A 394 -13.75 -6.57 20.04
CA TRP A 394 -13.23 -7.67 19.24
C TRP A 394 -13.62 -7.56 17.75
N GLU A 395 -14.89 -7.26 17.48
CA GLU A 395 -15.40 -7.13 16.11
C GLU A 395 -14.74 -6.00 15.33
N ILE A 396 -14.60 -4.81 15.93
CA ILE A 396 -13.92 -3.68 15.29
C ILE A 396 -12.43 -3.95 15.12
N SER A 397 -11.76 -4.56 16.10
CA SER A 397 -10.33 -4.88 16.00
C SER A 397 -10.07 -5.81 14.81
N ARG A 398 -10.89 -6.84 14.67
CA ARG A 398 -10.82 -7.79 13.57
C ARG A 398 -11.15 -7.12 12.22
N ALA A 399 -12.19 -6.30 12.16
CA ALA A 399 -12.54 -5.55 10.94
C ALA A 399 -11.41 -4.60 10.51
N THR A 400 -10.75 -3.92 11.46
CA THR A 400 -9.60 -3.07 11.18
C THR A 400 -8.43 -3.87 10.63
N LEU A 401 -8.12 -5.05 11.18
CA LEU A 401 -7.07 -5.91 10.63
C LEU A 401 -7.36 -6.32 9.17
N GLN A 402 -8.63 -6.61 8.84
CA GLN A 402 -9.05 -6.92 7.47
C GLN A 402 -8.89 -5.73 6.52
N LEU A 403 -9.21 -4.51 6.97
CA LEU A 403 -9.06 -3.28 6.18
C LEU A 403 -7.58 -2.91 5.96
N CYS A 404 -6.75 -3.11 6.98
CA CYS A 404 -5.31 -2.83 6.96
C CYS A 404 -4.48 -3.94 6.29
N ALA A 405 -5.12 -4.99 5.75
CA ALA A 405 -4.47 -6.08 5.05
C ALA A 405 -4.92 -6.15 3.59
N LYS A 406 -3.95 -6.01 2.69
CA LYS A 406 -4.16 -6.07 1.25
C LYS A 406 -3.03 -6.86 0.59
N GLU A 407 -2.29 -6.27 -0.33
CA GLU A 407 -1.03 -6.82 -0.86
C GLU A 407 0.19 -6.60 0.06
N GLY A 408 -0.06 -5.96 1.21
CA GLY A 408 0.82 -5.72 2.32
C GLY A 408 0.00 -5.43 3.58
N LEU A 409 0.69 -5.15 4.68
CA LEU A 409 0.07 -4.69 5.92
C LEU A 409 0.27 -3.18 6.03
N TYR A 410 -0.73 -2.46 6.49
CA TYR A 410 -0.71 -1.00 6.53
C TYR A 410 -1.18 -0.47 7.89
N ASP A 411 -0.69 0.69 8.29
CA ASP A 411 -1.18 1.42 9.48
C ASP A 411 -2.64 1.83 9.31
N THR A 412 -2.97 2.40 8.15
CA THR A 412 -4.28 2.92 7.81
C THR A 412 -4.61 2.58 6.36
N PRO A 413 -5.85 2.19 6.06
CA PRO A 413 -6.24 1.83 4.70
C PRO A 413 -6.43 3.07 3.82
N TRP A 414 -6.70 4.24 4.42
CA TRP A 414 -7.11 5.44 3.67
C TRP A 414 -6.00 6.49 3.55
N ARG A 415 -5.29 6.86 4.63
CA ARG A 415 -4.39 8.04 4.65
C ARG A 415 -3.00 7.72 4.16
N GLU A 416 -2.29 6.88 4.90
CA GLU A 416 -0.87 6.66 4.65
C GLU A 416 -0.63 5.44 3.80
N THR A 417 -1.41 4.37 3.99
CA THR A 417 -1.14 3.06 3.36
C THR A 417 0.33 2.67 3.54
N ALA A 418 0.86 2.92 4.75
CA ALA A 418 2.26 2.80 5.07
C ALA A 418 2.48 1.53 5.91
N GLN A 419 3.47 0.74 5.52
CA GLN A 419 3.84 -0.46 6.28
C GLN A 419 4.86 -0.08 7.36
N TRP A 420 4.36 0.64 8.36
CA TRP A 420 5.14 1.10 9.51
C TRP A 420 5.64 -0.08 10.33
N LEU A 421 6.96 -0.14 10.52
CA LEU A 421 7.66 -1.32 11.02
C LEU A 421 7.19 -1.72 12.43
N GLY A 422 7.08 -0.75 13.35
CA GLY A 422 6.69 -0.97 14.73
C GLY A 422 5.24 -1.38 14.87
N ASP A 423 4.33 -0.62 14.25
CA ASP A 423 2.89 -0.87 14.23
C ASP A 423 2.59 -2.30 13.76
N VAL A 424 3.19 -2.69 12.64
CA VAL A 424 2.94 -4.00 12.05
C VAL A 424 3.54 -5.12 12.89
N ALA A 425 4.78 -4.99 13.35
CA ALA A 425 5.45 -6.03 14.12
C ALA A 425 4.86 -6.22 15.52
N ALA A 426 4.55 -5.13 16.24
CA ALA A 426 4.09 -5.17 17.62
C ALA A 426 2.58 -5.37 17.77
N VAL A 427 1.77 -4.91 16.80
CA VAL A 427 0.30 -4.89 16.93
C VAL A 427 -0.37 -5.73 15.84
N THR A 428 -0.11 -5.44 14.56
CA THR A 428 -0.86 -6.07 13.45
C THR A 428 -0.57 -7.56 13.33
N VAL A 429 0.70 -7.99 13.42
CA VAL A 429 1.09 -9.40 13.30
C VAL A 429 0.47 -10.25 14.42
N PRO A 430 0.62 -9.91 15.73
CA PRO A 430 -0.06 -10.65 16.79
C PRO A 430 -1.58 -10.68 16.64
N GLY A 431 -2.19 -9.57 16.20
CA GLY A 431 -3.63 -9.52 15.90
C GLY A 431 -4.03 -10.50 14.80
N ILE A 432 -3.28 -10.56 13.69
CA ILE A 432 -3.53 -11.49 12.59
C ILE A 432 -3.35 -12.95 13.03
N HIS A 433 -2.29 -13.26 13.79
CA HIS A 433 -2.10 -14.60 14.34
C HIS A 433 -3.29 -15.02 15.22
N THR A 434 -3.76 -14.10 16.07
CA THR A 434 -4.87 -14.34 17.00
C THR A 434 -6.20 -14.52 16.27
N CYS A 435 -6.52 -13.67 15.29
CA CYS A 435 -7.83 -13.68 14.61
C CYS A 435 -7.89 -14.68 13.43
N TYR A 436 -6.79 -14.88 12.70
CA TYR A 436 -6.79 -15.57 11.41
C TYR A 436 -5.76 -16.69 11.30
N ALA A 437 -4.75 -16.73 12.17
CA ALA A 437 -3.61 -17.64 12.08
C ALA A 437 -3.01 -17.71 10.66
N ASP A 438 -2.89 -16.54 10.02
CA ASP A 438 -2.29 -16.37 8.69
C ASP A 438 -0.79 -16.12 8.82
N LEU A 439 0.00 -16.98 8.16
CA LEU A 439 1.46 -16.91 8.12
C LEU A 439 2.00 -16.33 6.80
N GLN A 440 1.14 -16.16 5.79
CA GLN A 440 1.58 -15.76 4.45
C GLN A 440 1.84 -14.25 4.41
N ILE A 441 0.87 -13.43 4.79
CA ILE A 441 1.03 -11.97 4.76
C ILE A 441 1.95 -11.45 5.88
N THR A 442 1.93 -12.10 7.04
CA THR A 442 2.84 -11.79 8.15
C THR A 442 4.27 -12.19 7.80
N GLY A 443 4.47 -13.37 7.19
CA GLY A 443 5.77 -13.77 6.66
C GLY A 443 6.27 -12.85 5.54
N LYS A 444 5.39 -12.42 4.64
CA LYS A 444 5.74 -11.45 3.59
C LYS A 444 6.26 -10.15 4.21
N PHE A 445 5.59 -9.65 5.25
CA PHE A 445 6.05 -8.47 5.99
C PHE A 445 7.48 -8.66 6.53
N PHE A 446 7.78 -9.77 7.22
CA PHE A 446 9.13 -10.00 7.78
C PHE A 446 10.20 -10.17 6.69
N ARG A 447 9.91 -10.89 5.61
CA ARG A 447 10.82 -11.00 4.45
C ARG A 447 11.14 -9.63 3.86
N GLN A 448 10.12 -8.81 3.65
CA GLN A 448 10.27 -7.49 3.04
C GLN A 448 11.01 -6.52 3.97
N SER A 449 10.58 -6.41 5.22
CA SER A 449 11.16 -5.51 6.22
C SER A 449 12.59 -5.88 6.62
N GLY A 450 12.93 -7.18 6.69
CA GLY A 450 14.30 -7.63 6.97
C GLY A 450 15.33 -7.16 5.93
N LEU A 451 14.91 -6.98 4.67
CA LEU A 451 15.75 -6.46 3.59
C LEU A 451 15.85 -4.92 3.53
N THR A 452 15.41 -4.22 4.58
CA THR A 452 15.45 -2.74 4.66
C THR A 452 16.59 -2.19 5.53
N SER A 453 17.53 -3.04 5.92
CA SER A 453 18.59 -2.66 6.83
C SER A 453 19.45 -1.51 6.29
N GLN A 454 19.53 -0.42 7.05
CA GLN A 454 20.22 0.79 6.68
C GLN A 454 21.70 0.77 7.09
N PRO A 455 22.56 1.64 6.52
CA PRO A 455 23.94 1.81 6.98
C PRO A 455 24.09 2.14 8.47
N THR A 456 23.05 2.73 9.08
CA THR A 456 22.97 2.98 10.53
C THR A 456 22.95 1.71 11.37
N GLY A 457 22.61 0.57 10.77
CA GLY A 457 22.41 -0.72 11.44
C GLY A 457 20.98 -0.95 11.96
N LEU A 458 20.11 0.06 11.86
CA LEU A 458 18.66 -0.05 12.08
C LEU A 458 17.95 -0.48 10.79
N LEU A 459 16.69 -0.90 10.93
CA LEU A 459 15.78 -1.09 9.80
C LEU A 459 15.13 0.23 9.39
N SER A 460 14.58 0.26 8.17
CA SER A 460 13.73 1.37 7.72
C SER A 460 12.44 1.41 8.53
N ASN A 461 11.99 2.61 8.90
CA ASN A 461 10.72 2.80 9.60
C ASN A 461 9.50 2.39 8.75
N LEU A 462 9.64 2.45 7.42
CA LEU A 462 8.67 1.98 6.45
C LEU A 462 9.23 0.80 5.66
N SER A 463 8.39 -0.19 5.42
CA SER A 463 8.77 -1.40 4.69
C SER A 463 8.06 -1.57 3.34
N ASN A 464 7.24 -0.62 2.87
CA ASN A 464 6.64 -0.63 1.52
C ASN A 464 7.14 0.49 0.60
N VAL A 465 7.92 1.44 1.13
CA VAL A 465 8.62 2.49 0.37
C VAL A 465 10.02 2.69 0.96
N LEU A 466 11.06 2.71 0.12
CA LEU A 466 12.43 3.01 0.51
C LEU A 466 12.80 4.45 0.20
N ARG A 467 13.22 5.16 1.24
CA ARG A 467 13.79 6.50 1.15
C ARG A 467 15.23 6.46 1.66
N THR A 468 16.15 6.04 0.80
CA THR A 468 17.57 5.84 1.16
C THR A 468 18.36 7.15 1.30
N GLU A 469 17.78 8.25 0.83
CA GLU A 469 18.44 9.56 0.77
C GLU A 469 18.47 10.32 2.11
N ARG A 470 17.73 9.82 3.11
CA ARG A 470 17.73 10.39 4.47
C ARG A 470 18.01 9.29 5.47
N PHE A 471 19.19 9.30 6.09
CA PHE A 471 19.55 8.44 7.23
C PHE A 471 18.61 8.60 8.46
N LEU A 472 17.61 9.49 8.36
CA LEU A 472 16.55 9.75 9.33
C LEU A 472 15.30 8.87 9.11
N GLY A 473 15.28 7.98 8.12
CA GLY A 473 14.19 7.03 7.87
C GLY A 473 14.17 5.84 8.84
N SER A 474 14.67 5.99 10.07
CA SER A 474 14.70 4.94 11.08
C SER A 474 14.13 5.45 12.39
N ILE A 475 13.23 4.66 12.96
CA ILE A 475 12.71 4.80 14.32
C ILE A 475 13.34 3.64 15.10
N PRO A 476 14.17 3.91 16.12
CA PRO A 476 15.05 2.88 16.66
C PRO A 476 14.26 1.85 17.49
N ASP A 477 13.21 2.26 18.21
CA ASP A 477 12.30 1.33 18.88
C ASP A 477 11.52 0.45 17.90
N TYR A 478 11.25 0.90 16.66
CA TYR A 478 10.59 0.05 15.66
C TYR A 478 11.48 -1.13 15.26
N SER A 479 12.80 -0.97 15.24
CA SER A 479 13.72 -2.10 15.02
C SER A 479 13.72 -3.08 16.20
N LEU A 480 13.54 -2.59 17.43
CA LEU A 480 13.40 -3.43 18.62
C LEU A 480 12.07 -4.20 18.60
N TRP A 481 10.96 -3.53 18.26
CA TRP A 481 9.65 -4.15 18.07
C TRP A 481 9.65 -5.18 16.95
N TRP A 482 10.38 -4.93 15.85
CA TRP A 482 10.55 -5.91 14.78
C TRP A 482 11.27 -7.17 15.24
N LEU A 483 12.37 -7.01 16.01
CA LEU A 483 13.12 -8.13 16.57
C LEU A 483 12.21 -8.99 17.47
N MET A 484 11.45 -8.34 18.35
CA MET A 484 10.48 -9.03 19.22
C MET A 484 9.35 -9.69 18.43
N GLY A 485 8.76 -8.98 17.45
CA GLY A 485 7.69 -9.50 16.61
C GLY A 485 8.10 -10.69 15.75
N LEU A 486 9.34 -10.71 15.24
CA LEU A 486 9.84 -11.85 14.46
C LEU A 486 10.04 -13.09 15.33
N MET A 487 10.46 -12.93 16.59
CA MET A 487 10.48 -14.03 17.55
C MET A 487 9.07 -14.58 17.81
N GLU A 488 8.06 -13.71 17.98
CA GLU A 488 6.66 -14.15 18.12
C GLU A 488 6.15 -14.88 16.86
N HIS A 489 6.55 -14.41 15.67
CA HIS A 489 6.21 -15.09 14.42
C HIS A 489 6.88 -16.46 14.32
N TYR A 490 8.13 -16.60 14.76
CA TYR A 490 8.78 -17.91 14.90
C TYR A 490 8.02 -18.80 15.88
N ARG A 491 7.71 -18.31 17.09
CA ARG A 491 6.96 -19.09 18.11
C ARG A 491 5.61 -19.56 17.59
N PHE A 492 4.92 -18.70 16.83
CA PHE A 492 3.62 -19.02 16.25
C PHE A 492 3.72 -20.01 15.07
N SER A 493 4.72 -19.86 14.20
CA SER A 493 4.90 -20.70 13.00
C SER A 493 5.62 -22.02 13.27
N GLY A 494 6.47 -22.08 14.29
CA GLY A 494 7.39 -23.18 14.56
C GLY A 494 8.55 -23.31 13.56
N ASP A 495 8.74 -22.34 12.66
CA ASP A 495 9.70 -22.42 11.56
C ASP A 495 11.02 -21.72 11.91
N ALA A 496 12.02 -22.49 12.34
CA ALA A 496 13.32 -21.97 12.77
C ALA A 496 14.10 -21.23 11.66
N ARG A 497 13.71 -21.35 10.38
CA ARG A 497 14.35 -20.64 9.27
C ARG A 497 14.23 -19.13 9.42
N TRP A 498 13.16 -18.63 10.03
CA TRP A 498 13.00 -17.21 10.40
C TRP A 498 14.13 -16.71 11.29
N LEU A 499 14.52 -17.52 12.27
CA LEU A 499 15.60 -17.15 13.17
C LEU A 499 16.95 -17.19 12.47
N HIS A 500 17.22 -18.21 11.65
CA HIS A 500 18.49 -18.34 10.96
C HIS A 500 18.71 -17.30 9.86
N GLU A 501 17.69 -17.03 9.03
CA GLU A 501 17.77 -16.09 7.91
C GLU A 501 18.06 -14.66 8.39
N PHE A 502 17.38 -14.22 9.44
CA PHE A 502 17.38 -12.83 9.89
C PHE A 502 18.22 -12.57 11.16
N TYR A 503 18.97 -13.56 11.63
CA TYR A 503 19.89 -13.37 12.74
C TYR A 503 20.93 -12.25 12.48
N PRO A 504 21.51 -12.10 11.28
CA PRO A 504 22.45 -11.00 11.00
C PRO A 504 21.84 -9.61 11.26
N GLU A 505 20.57 -9.42 10.94
CA GLU A 505 19.81 -8.19 11.14
C GLU A 505 19.57 -7.96 12.63
N ALA A 506 19.17 -9.00 13.38
CA ALA A 506 19.02 -8.93 14.83
C ALA A 506 20.34 -8.53 15.52
N VAL A 507 21.47 -9.13 15.10
CA VAL A 507 22.81 -8.76 15.57
C VAL A 507 23.12 -7.28 15.26
N ARG A 508 22.82 -6.81 14.05
CA ARG A 508 23.05 -5.40 13.66
C ARG A 508 22.24 -4.45 14.52
N ILE A 509 20.98 -4.78 14.81
CA ILE A 509 20.11 -3.99 15.69
C ILE A 509 20.73 -3.89 17.08
N ILE A 510 21.06 -5.01 17.74
CA ILE A 510 21.65 -5.01 19.09
C ILE A 510 23.01 -4.31 19.12
N ARG A 511 23.87 -4.57 18.13
CA ARG A 511 25.17 -3.89 18.00
C ARG A 511 25.02 -2.37 17.88
N THR A 512 24.01 -1.91 17.14
CA THR A 512 23.77 -0.47 16.96
C THR A 512 23.34 0.18 18.27
N HIS A 513 22.41 -0.43 19.00
CA HIS A 513 21.96 0.07 20.31
C HIS A 513 23.08 0.03 21.35
N ARG A 514 23.97 -0.98 21.30
CA ARG A 514 25.17 -1.04 22.16
C ARG A 514 26.03 0.23 22.03
N ASN A 515 26.10 0.87 20.86
CA ASN A 515 26.89 2.09 20.68
C ASN A 515 26.32 3.30 21.44
N TRP A 516 25.07 3.23 21.91
CA TRP A 516 24.43 4.27 22.74
C TRP A 516 24.37 3.89 24.21
N MET A 517 24.82 2.68 24.56
CA MET A 517 24.90 2.23 25.94
C MET A 517 26.13 2.84 26.61
N THR A 518 25.88 3.49 27.73
CA THR A 518 26.89 4.21 28.53
C THR A 518 27.62 3.28 29.51
N GLU A 519 28.56 3.83 30.27
CA GLU A 519 29.25 3.09 31.35
C GLU A 519 28.29 2.72 32.49
N GLU A 520 27.26 3.54 32.69
CA GLU A 520 26.14 3.30 33.61
C GLU A 520 25.29 2.09 33.19
N GLY A 521 25.50 1.54 31.99
CA GLY A 521 24.75 0.38 31.53
C GLY A 521 23.37 0.70 30.93
N LEU A 522 23.08 1.97 30.67
CA LEU A 522 21.82 2.43 30.08
C LEU A 522 22.05 3.14 28.74
N LEU A 523 21.07 3.06 27.85
CA LEU A 523 21.02 3.84 26.62
C LEU A 523 20.78 5.32 26.96
N CYS A 524 21.58 6.20 26.35
CA CYS A 524 21.50 7.65 26.56
C CYS A 524 21.68 8.41 25.25
N ASN A 525 20.96 9.53 25.09
CA ASN A 525 21.13 10.46 23.96
C ASN A 525 21.06 9.80 22.58
N VAL A 526 20.10 8.89 22.39
CA VAL A 526 19.87 8.19 21.11
C VAL A 526 19.56 9.23 20.02
N PRO A 527 20.35 9.31 18.93
CA PRO A 527 20.30 10.41 17.98
C PRO A 527 19.19 10.24 16.91
N PHE A 528 18.07 9.61 17.28
CA PHE A 528 16.95 9.29 16.40
C PHE A 528 15.62 9.68 17.06
N TRP A 529 14.55 9.69 16.26
CA TRP A 529 13.21 9.83 16.81
C TRP A 529 12.81 8.55 17.54
N MET A 530 12.95 8.54 18.86
CA MET A 530 12.37 7.49 19.72
C MET A 530 10.86 7.67 19.74
N PHE A 531 10.12 6.78 19.10
CA PHE A 531 8.68 6.92 18.94
C PHE A 531 7.96 6.60 20.25
N ILE A 532 8.03 5.34 20.70
CA ILE A 532 7.36 4.77 21.87
C ILE A 532 5.84 4.81 21.73
N ASP A 533 5.25 6.01 21.68
CA ASP A 533 3.83 6.26 21.45
C ASP A 533 3.58 7.72 21.05
N TRP A 534 2.41 8.05 20.50
CA TRP A 534 1.91 9.41 20.29
C TRP A 534 1.47 10.10 21.60
N ALA A 535 2.33 10.02 22.62
CA ALA A 535 2.11 10.57 23.95
C ALA A 535 3.27 11.51 24.38
N PRO A 536 3.04 12.43 25.32
CA PRO A 536 4.05 13.35 25.84
C PRO A 536 5.01 12.67 26.84
N VAL A 537 5.56 11.50 26.49
CA VAL A 537 6.61 10.81 27.24
C VAL A 537 7.93 11.59 27.07
N ASP A 538 8.62 11.87 28.16
CA ASP A 538 9.96 12.47 28.08
C ASP A 538 10.98 11.45 27.58
N ARG A 539 11.68 11.83 26.51
CA ARG A 539 12.57 10.98 25.73
C ARG A 539 14.03 11.43 25.84
N ARG A 540 14.33 12.46 26.62
CA ARG A 540 15.67 13.08 26.65
C ARG A 540 16.65 12.27 27.50
N GLY A 541 17.94 12.43 27.24
CA GLY A 541 18.99 11.81 28.05
C GLY A 541 18.82 10.29 28.14
N PHE A 542 18.78 9.77 29.37
CA PHE A 542 18.36 8.40 29.66
C PHE A 542 16.84 8.35 29.68
N SER A 543 16.21 7.68 28.71
CA SER A 543 14.75 7.47 28.70
C SER A 543 14.42 6.12 29.33
N ALA A 544 13.57 6.12 30.36
CA ALA A 544 13.18 4.93 31.12
C ALA A 544 12.38 3.95 30.26
N ALA A 545 11.30 4.42 29.61
CA ALA A 545 10.49 3.60 28.72
C ALA A 545 11.32 2.96 27.59
N TYR A 546 12.22 3.72 26.98
CA TYR A 546 13.07 3.19 25.90
C TYR A 546 14.09 2.16 26.38
N ASN A 547 14.72 2.38 27.55
CA ASN A 547 15.59 1.39 28.17
C ASN A 547 14.82 0.12 28.56
N ALA A 548 13.57 0.24 29.02
CA ALA A 548 12.74 -0.91 29.31
C ALA A 548 12.42 -1.73 28.05
N ILE A 549 12.04 -1.07 26.94
CA ILE A 549 11.84 -1.73 25.64
C ILE A 549 13.13 -2.42 25.17
N PHE A 550 14.28 -1.78 25.37
CA PHE A 550 15.57 -2.39 25.04
C PHE A 550 15.92 -3.61 25.89
N ALA A 551 15.53 -3.62 27.18
CA ALA A 551 15.66 -4.80 28.04
C ALA A 551 14.85 -5.98 27.49
N GLY A 552 13.61 -5.73 27.05
CA GLY A 552 12.79 -6.72 26.36
C GLY A 552 13.45 -7.28 25.12
N ALA A 553 13.95 -6.39 24.25
CA ALA A 553 14.66 -6.81 23.04
C ALA A 553 15.95 -7.61 23.33
N LEU A 554 16.69 -7.28 24.39
CA LEU A 554 17.86 -8.05 24.82
C LEU A 554 17.46 -9.44 25.33
N LYS A 555 16.39 -9.56 26.14
CA LYS A 555 15.85 -10.87 26.55
C LYS A 555 15.49 -11.73 25.34
N THR A 556 14.75 -11.17 24.38
CA THR A 556 14.40 -11.85 23.13
C THR A 556 15.64 -12.24 22.32
N PHE A 557 16.62 -11.36 22.21
CA PHE A 557 17.83 -11.64 21.45
C PHE A 557 18.69 -12.74 22.09
N CYS A 558 18.74 -12.83 23.42
CA CYS A 558 19.40 -13.94 24.12
C CYS A 558 18.78 -15.29 23.71
N GLU A 559 17.46 -15.41 23.76
CA GLU A 559 16.76 -16.62 23.30
C GLU A 559 17.03 -16.93 21.83
N TRP A 560 17.05 -15.90 20.98
CA TRP A 560 17.39 -16.06 19.57
C TRP A 560 18.82 -16.58 19.39
N ALA A 561 19.79 -15.99 20.09
CA ALA A 561 21.19 -16.40 20.05
C ALA A 561 21.38 -17.85 20.53
N GLU A 562 20.63 -18.29 21.54
CA GLU A 562 20.57 -19.69 21.99
C GLU A 562 20.05 -20.61 20.87
N HIS A 563 18.95 -20.25 20.22
CA HIS A 563 18.38 -21.03 19.10
C HIS A 563 19.35 -21.22 17.93
N VAL A 564 20.13 -20.18 17.58
CA VAL A 564 21.11 -20.26 16.49
C VAL A 564 22.50 -20.74 16.95
N ASN A 565 22.66 -21.07 18.24
CA ASN A 565 23.91 -21.51 18.87
C ASN A 565 25.08 -20.49 18.78
N ASP A 566 24.80 -19.19 18.88
CA ASP A 566 25.82 -18.14 18.95
C ASP A 566 26.15 -17.76 20.40
N SER A 567 27.14 -18.46 20.98
CA SER A 567 27.59 -18.18 22.34
C SER A 567 28.26 -16.81 22.51
N TYR A 568 28.82 -16.22 21.45
CA TYR A 568 29.55 -14.96 21.57
C TYR A 568 28.58 -13.79 21.77
N TRP A 569 27.58 -13.69 20.89
CA TRP A 569 26.57 -12.64 21.00
C TRP A 569 25.62 -12.86 22.18
N LEU A 570 25.34 -14.12 22.55
CA LEU A 570 24.60 -14.44 23.76
C LEU A 570 25.27 -13.84 25.00
N ASN A 571 26.56 -14.09 25.20
CA ASN A 571 27.30 -13.56 26.35
C ASN A 571 27.32 -12.03 26.39
N ILE A 572 27.47 -11.38 25.23
CA ILE A 572 27.43 -9.90 25.14
C ILE A 572 26.05 -9.38 25.53
N ALA A 573 24.97 -9.96 24.98
CA ALA A 573 23.62 -9.52 25.24
C ALA A 573 23.21 -9.75 26.71
N GLN A 574 23.58 -10.89 27.30
CA GLN A 574 23.37 -11.17 28.72
C GLN A 574 24.11 -10.16 29.62
N SER A 575 25.36 -9.83 29.30
CA SER A 575 26.12 -8.81 30.04
C SER A 575 25.50 -7.42 29.92
N MET A 576 24.99 -7.06 28.74
CA MET A 576 24.27 -5.80 28.54
C MET A 576 22.96 -5.77 29.35
N LEU A 577 22.17 -6.84 29.29
CA LEU A 577 20.91 -6.95 30.01
C LEU A 577 21.12 -6.83 31.52
N HIS A 578 22.12 -7.55 32.06
CA HIS A 578 22.44 -7.50 33.48
C HIS A 578 22.79 -6.09 33.96
N ARG A 579 23.69 -5.39 33.25
CA ARG A 579 24.06 -4.00 33.60
C ARG A 579 22.87 -3.04 33.52
N LEU A 580 22.02 -3.21 32.51
CA LEU A 580 20.80 -2.42 32.37
C LEU A 580 19.88 -2.64 33.59
N GLN A 581 19.63 -3.90 33.95
CA GLN A 581 18.77 -4.25 35.09
C GLN A 581 19.29 -3.69 36.41
N GLU A 582 20.60 -3.77 36.66
CA GLU A 582 21.23 -3.20 37.86
C GLU A 582 21.09 -1.67 37.94
N ALA A 583 21.17 -0.99 36.79
CA ALA A 583 21.14 0.46 36.74
C ALA A 583 19.73 1.07 36.67
N PHE A 584 18.72 0.31 36.25
CA PHE A 584 17.41 0.84 35.88
C PHE A 584 16.69 1.53 37.05
N VAL A 585 16.42 0.81 38.13
CA VAL A 585 15.71 1.35 39.30
C VAL A 585 16.52 2.47 39.98
N PRO A 586 17.84 2.32 40.24
CA PRO A 586 18.64 3.41 40.80
C PRO A 586 18.65 4.69 39.96
N MET A 587 18.56 4.57 38.62
CA MET A 587 18.52 5.73 37.74
C MET A 587 17.15 6.42 37.75
N PHE A 588 16.06 5.66 37.66
CA PHE A 588 14.74 6.22 37.32
C PHE A 588 13.75 6.30 38.48
N PHE A 589 13.95 5.59 39.59
CA PHE A 589 12.96 5.58 40.67
C PHE A 589 12.98 6.88 41.47
N ASN A 590 11.82 7.51 41.59
CA ASN A 590 11.62 8.66 42.44
C ASN A 590 10.95 8.23 43.75
N GLU A 591 11.72 8.22 44.84
CA GLU A 591 11.23 7.77 46.17
C GLU A 591 10.04 8.60 46.69
N GLU A 592 10.02 9.90 46.44
CA GLU A 592 8.94 10.79 46.90
C GLU A 592 7.62 10.49 46.20
N LYS A 593 7.67 10.21 44.90
CA LYS A 593 6.48 9.89 44.08
C LYS A 593 6.13 8.40 44.09
N GLY A 594 7.04 7.53 44.50
CA GLY A 594 6.87 6.07 44.48
C GLY A 594 6.74 5.48 43.07
N VAL A 595 7.26 6.17 42.05
CA VAL A 595 7.14 5.77 40.63
C VAL A 595 8.43 6.07 39.87
N LEU A 596 8.58 5.49 38.68
CA LEU A 596 9.69 5.78 37.78
C LEU A 596 9.44 7.10 37.02
N VAL A 597 10.47 7.96 36.93
CA VAL A 597 10.44 9.12 36.03
C VAL A 597 10.68 8.70 34.59
N ASP A 598 10.14 9.45 33.63
CA ASP A 598 10.27 9.12 32.21
C ASP A 598 11.71 9.24 31.71
N ALA A 599 12.48 10.17 32.25
CA ALA A 599 13.83 10.43 31.80
C ALA A 599 14.75 10.99 32.89
N VAL A 600 16.06 10.83 32.71
CA VAL A 600 17.11 11.54 33.46
C VAL A 600 18.06 12.23 32.49
N THR A 601 18.31 13.51 32.73
CA THR A 601 19.19 14.33 31.88
C THR A 601 20.34 14.90 32.71
N GLY A 602 21.26 15.63 32.07
CA GLY A 602 22.29 16.39 32.79
C GLY A 602 21.73 17.48 33.75
N GLN A 603 20.43 17.78 33.68
CA GLN A 603 19.73 18.69 34.59
C GLN A 603 19.04 17.95 35.75
N GLY A 604 19.14 16.62 35.81
CA GLY A 604 18.45 15.77 36.77
C GLY A 604 17.26 15.01 36.19
N PRO A 605 16.45 14.36 37.05
CA PRO A 605 15.28 13.59 36.64
C PRO A 605 14.18 14.47 36.04
N SER A 606 13.45 13.95 35.07
CA SER A 606 12.30 14.61 34.46
C SER A 606 11.18 14.82 35.49
N ALA A 607 10.44 15.92 35.33
CA ALA A 607 9.24 16.14 36.13
C ALA A 607 8.09 15.20 35.75
N THR A 608 8.12 14.66 34.53
CA THR A 608 7.09 13.80 33.96
C THR A 608 7.25 12.35 34.39
N VAL A 609 6.12 11.70 34.57
CA VAL A 609 5.94 10.28 34.81
C VAL A 609 4.81 9.83 33.87
N SER A 610 4.95 8.68 33.24
CA SER A 610 3.94 8.15 32.32
C SER A 610 3.59 6.71 32.64
N GLU A 611 2.37 6.31 32.28
CA GLU A 611 1.95 4.91 32.31
C GLU A 611 2.82 4.04 31.40
N HIS A 612 3.28 4.56 30.27
CA HIS A 612 4.22 3.88 29.36
C HIS A 612 5.49 3.42 30.06
N THR A 613 6.12 4.31 30.84
CA THR A 613 7.33 3.98 31.60
C THR A 613 7.05 2.88 32.62
N GLN A 614 5.95 3.00 33.38
CA GLN A 614 5.64 2.01 34.41
C GLN A 614 5.29 0.64 33.79
N ALA A 615 4.43 0.65 32.76
CA ALA A 615 3.98 -0.55 32.08
C ALA A 615 5.13 -1.28 31.39
N ALA A 616 6.03 -0.55 30.72
CA ALA A 616 7.20 -1.16 30.08
C ALA A 616 8.16 -1.76 31.11
N ALA A 617 8.38 -1.09 32.26
CA ALA A 617 9.23 -1.62 33.32
C ALA A 617 8.65 -2.90 33.94
N LEU A 618 7.32 -2.94 34.18
CA LEU A 618 6.62 -4.12 34.67
C LEU A 618 6.63 -5.26 33.64
N LEU A 619 6.33 -4.98 32.38
CA LEU A 619 6.29 -5.98 31.30
C LEU A 619 7.63 -6.71 31.14
N TRP A 620 8.74 -6.02 31.40
CA TRP A 620 10.09 -6.56 31.24
C TRP A 620 10.79 -6.87 32.57
N ASP A 621 10.04 -7.04 33.66
CA ASP A 621 10.53 -7.44 34.99
C ASP A 621 11.72 -6.59 35.48
N LEU A 622 11.62 -5.27 35.34
CA LEU A 622 12.64 -4.32 35.82
C LEU A 622 12.35 -3.76 37.21
N VAL A 623 11.13 -3.95 37.72
CA VAL A 623 10.63 -3.48 39.03
C VAL A 623 9.75 -4.52 39.70
#